data_AF-A0AAW2A713-F1
#
_entry.id   AF-A0AAW2A713-F1
#
_cell.length_a   1.000
_cell.length_b   1.000
_cell.length_c   1.000
_cell.angle_alpha   90.00
_cell.angle_beta   90.00
_cell.angle_gamma   90.00
#
_symmetry.space_group_name_H-M   'P 1'
#
loop_
_entity.id
_entity.type
_entity.pdbx_description
1 polymer ?
#
loop_
_entity_poly.entity_id
_entity_poly.type
_entity_poly.pdbx_seq_one_letter_code
_entity_poly.pdbx_strand_id
1 'polypeptide(L)'
;MSDYIALDYTVESEFVQALKEAQSKEDSTCVQTLLVEASKENPNVIIELSNDDWMKDPDVELPPVVLLGLWSLEYKREVTSPLCIAAAQGFTECLQYLLEHGAHPNLIAGGKAALHEACANANTECVELLLEHGANPNQMTEEGLTGLHLCKTPQSLRCAKALVRYGAKVNIPSEEEEETPLHVAARHGLPHHAQLYLRFGTCVNHSSSSGETPLGVVCGVAPEKTDNSQDERYLELCRLLLAYGANINLADKERRSPLHKAARNVQHKMVELLLDHGADINAIDYNGCSPLSSVLQSSVVRQEWEPHMVVQTLLNRGSIKVWPQALLKVLTACAEAPKTVEILFNSYTLVPVTYKWVEAIPEDTFLLHRPFYESLFALEYKPRSLQHLCRSALRKQFGKKCYSLIPCLPVPKTLQQYLLLEPEGYID
;
A
#
# COMPACT_ATOMS: atom_id res chain seq x y z
N MET A 1 19.93 -19.80 -25.60
CA MET A 1 21.02 -20.74 -25.25
C MET A 1 21.00 -20.82 -23.74
N SER A 2 20.39 -21.88 -23.22
CA SER A 2 20.25 -22.14 -21.78
C SER A 2 21.64 -22.47 -21.23
N ASP A 3 22.20 -21.59 -20.41
CA ASP A 3 23.37 -21.93 -19.62
C ASP A 3 22.98 -23.12 -18.73
N TYR A 4 23.54 -24.28 -19.04
CA TYR A 4 23.38 -25.49 -18.24
C TYR A 4 24.07 -25.23 -16.89
N ILE A 5 23.31 -24.78 -15.90
CA ILE A 5 23.75 -24.81 -14.51
C ILE A 5 23.96 -26.28 -14.16
N ALA A 6 25.19 -26.65 -13.81
CA ALA A 6 25.49 -28.00 -13.33
C ALA A 6 24.77 -28.21 -11.99
N LEU A 7 23.77 -29.09 -11.98
CA LEU A 7 23.02 -29.46 -10.78
C LEU A 7 23.78 -30.57 -10.05
N ASP A 8 24.10 -30.35 -8.78
CA ASP A 8 24.81 -31.34 -7.95
C ASP A 8 23.82 -32.31 -7.28
N TYR A 9 22.65 -31.82 -6.84
CA TYR A 9 21.57 -32.64 -6.32
C TYR A 9 20.25 -32.31 -7.02
N THR A 10 19.71 -33.31 -7.70
CA THR A 10 18.37 -33.26 -8.31
C THR A 10 17.29 -33.53 -7.27
N VAL A 11 16.05 -33.17 -7.61
CA VAL A 11 14.86 -33.37 -6.76
C VAL A 11 14.71 -34.79 -6.22
N GLU A 12 15.12 -35.79 -6.99
CA GLU A 12 15.00 -37.22 -6.66
C GLU A 12 16.09 -37.74 -5.71
N SER A 13 17.08 -36.90 -5.37
CA SER A 13 18.15 -37.31 -4.45
C SER A 13 17.61 -37.58 -3.04
N GLU A 14 18.10 -38.66 -2.42
CA GLU A 14 17.81 -39.01 -1.01
C GLU A 14 18.09 -37.83 -0.07
N PHE A 15 19.10 -37.02 -0.39
CA PHE A 15 19.44 -35.80 0.36
C PHE A 15 18.32 -34.76 0.33
N VAL A 16 17.75 -34.47 -0.85
CA VAL A 16 16.69 -33.46 -1.00
C VAL A 16 15.40 -33.93 -0.34
N GLN A 17 15.08 -35.23 -0.40
CA GLN A 17 13.94 -35.80 0.30
C GLN A 17 14.11 -35.72 1.82
N ALA A 18 15.28 -36.08 2.35
CA ALA A 18 15.60 -35.96 3.77
C ALA A 18 15.55 -34.51 4.26
N LEU A 19 16.03 -33.56 3.44
CA LEU A 19 15.98 -32.13 3.74
C LEU A 19 14.54 -31.59 3.75
N LYS A 20 13.70 -32.00 2.79
CA LYS A 20 12.26 -31.68 2.76
C LYS A 20 11.54 -32.25 3.98
N GLU A 21 11.81 -33.51 4.35
CA GLU A 21 11.25 -34.12 5.55
C GLU A 21 11.66 -33.37 6.82
N ALA A 22 12.94 -33.05 6.98
CA ALA A 22 13.44 -32.30 8.14
C ALA A 22 12.83 -30.89 8.21
N GLN A 23 12.66 -30.21 7.08
CA GLN A 23 11.96 -28.92 7.03
C GLN A 23 10.49 -29.04 7.42
N SER A 24 9.77 -30.05 6.91
CA SER A 24 8.36 -30.29 7.28
C SER A 24 8.14 -30.64 8.76
N LYS A 25 9.18 -31.19 9.42
CA LYS A 25 9.16 -31.49 10.85
C LYS A 25 9.67 -30.33 11.71
N GLU A 26 10.13 -29.24 11.10
CA GLU A 26 10.81 -28.10 11.76
C GLU A 26 12.05 -28.51 12.60
N ASP A 27 12.69 -29.64 12.23
CA ASP A 27 13.84 -30.20 12.93
C ASP A 27 15.14 -29.46 12.56
N SER A 28 15.37 -28.30 13.19
CA SER A 28 16.52 -27.42 12.91
C SER A 28 17.88 -28.11 13.00
N THR A 29 18.10 -29.00 13.98
CA THR A 29 19.37 -29.72 14.15
C THR A 29 19.64 -30.70 13.02
N CYS A 30 18.61 -31.39 12.54
CA CYS A 30 18.72 -32.34 11.44
C CYS A 30 19.06 -31.62 10.13
N VAL A 31 18.42 -30.49 9.86
CA VAL A 31 18.73 -29.65 8.69
C VAL A 31 20.19 -29.16 8.76
N GLN A 32 20.66 -28.70 9.91
CA GLN A 32 22.05 -28.28 10.10
C GLN A 32 23.04 -29.42 9.82
N THR A 33 22.80 -30.62 10.35
CA THR A 33 23.69 -31.77 10.12
C THR A 33 23.75 -32.17 8.66
N LEU A 34 22.60 -32.20 7.98
CA LEU A 34 22.51 -32.54 6.56
C LEU A 34 23.25 -31.51 5.70
N LEU A 35 23.08 -30.21 5.97
CA LEU A 35 23.78 -29.15 5.23
C LEU A 35 25.30 -29.23 5.41
N VAL A 36 25.77 -29.50 6.64
CA VAL A 36 27.20 -29.69 6.92
C VAL A 36 27.74 -30.91 6.17
N GLU A 37 27.02 -32.03 6.16
CA GLU A 37 27.43 -33.25 5.44
C GLU A 37 27.53 -33.03 3.93
N ALA A 38 26.53 -32.41 3.31
CA ALA A 38 26.57 -32.09 1.87
C ALA A 38 27.70 -31.12 1.51
N SER A 39 28.03 -30.19 2.42
CA SER A 39 29.07 -29.19 2.19
C SER A 39 30.52 -29.71 2.29
N LYS A 40 30.73 -30.91 2.86
CA LYS A 40 32.06 -31.51 2.98
C LYS A 40 32.66 -31.88 1.62
N GLU A 41 31.82 -32.23 0.65
CA GLU A 41 32.26 -32.58 -0.71
C GLU A 41 32.47 -31.32 -1.55
N ASN A 42 31.47 -30.45 -1.60
CA ASN A 42 31.54 -29.14 -2.27
C ASN A 42 30.70 -28.11 -1.49
N PRO A 43 31.24 -26.95 -1.08
CA PRO A 43 30.48 -25.94 -0.33
C PRO A 43 29.53 -25.11 -1.20
N ASN A 44 29.75 -25.09 -2.52
CA ASN A 44 28.95 -24.32 -3.51
C ASN A 44 27.89 -25.17 -4.21
N VAL A 45 27.41 -26.20 -3.54
CA VAL A 45 26.44 -27.15 -4.08
C VAL A 45 25.17 -26.44 -4.55
N ILE A 46 24.68 -26.88 -5.70
CA ILE A 46 23.45 -26.40 -6.31
C ILE A 46 22.36 -27.47 -6.15
N ILE A 47 21.32 -27.15 -5.36
CA ILE A 47 20.21 -28.03 -5.00
C ILE A 47 18.96 -27.61 -5.77
N GLU A 48 18.33 -28.55 -6.47
CA GLU A 48 17.01 -28.33 -7.09
C GLU A 48 15.89 -28.68 -6.10
N LEU A 49 14.99 -27.74 -5.84
CA LEU A 49 13.76 -27.96 -5.09
C LEU A 49 12.58 -28.01 -6.09
N SER A 50 11.81 -29.10 -6.11
CA SER A 50 10.57 -29.13 -6.91
C SER A 50 9.46 -28.32 -6.27
N ASN A 51 8.82 -27.47 -7.08
CA ASN A 51 7.58 -26.78 -6.79
C ASN A 51 6.38 -27.63 -7.24
N ASP A 52 6.16 -28.76 -6.59
CA ASP A 52 4.96 -29.59 -6.89
C ASP A 52 3.71 -29.12 -6.10
N ASP A 53 3.78 -27.99 -5.41
CA ASP A 53 2.72 -27.51 -4.52
C ASP A 53 1.59 -26.73 -5.21
N TRP A 54 1.69 -26.44 -6.51
CA TRP A 54 0.58 -25.83 -7.26
C TRP A 54 -0.58 -26.81 -7.56
N MET A 55 -0.39 -28.11 -7.28
CA MET A 55 -1.39 -29.18 -7.50
C MET A 55 -1.99 -29.76 -6.21
N LYS A 56 -1.84 -29.09 -5.06
CA LYS A 56 -2.44 -29.55 -3.79
C LYS A 56 -3.88 -29.12 -3.57
N ASP A 57 -4.40 -28.16 -4.35
CA ASP A 57 -5.81 -27.78 -4.32
C ASP A 57 -6.57 -28.46 -5.48
N PRO A 58 -7.40 -29.50 -5.22
CA PRO A 58 -8.19 -30.17 -6.25
C PRO A 58 -9.36 -29.30 -6.79
N ASP A 59 -9.58 -28.10 -6.23
CA ASP A 59 -10.74 -27.25 -6.49
C ASP A 59 -10.47 -26.08 -7.47
N VAL A 60 -9.26 -25.97 -8.01
CA VAL A 60 -8.94 -24.91 -8.99
C VAL A 60 -9.44 -25.32 -10.38
N GLU A 61 -10.60 -24.81 -10.78
CA GLU A 61 -11.08 -24.92 -12.15
C GLU A 61 -10.16 -24.11 -13.09
N LEU A 62 -9.35 -24.81 -13.88
CA LEU A 62 -8.47 -24.19 -14.86
C LEU A 62 -9.31 -23.54 -15.98
N PRO A 63 -9.02 -22.28 -16.39
CA PRO A 63 -9.73 -21.63 -17.47
C PRO A 63 -9.61 -22.42 -18.79
N PRO A 64 -10.64 -22.43 -19.65
CA PRO A 64 -10.75 -23.33 -20.81
C PRO A 64 -9.64 -23.17 -21.88
N VAL A 65 -8.87 -22.08 -21.83
CA VAL A 65 -7.68 -21.85 -22.68
C VAL A 65 -6.53 -22.80 -22.32
N VAL A 66 -6.47 -23.26 -21.08
CA VAL A 66 -5.45 -24.17 -20.54
C VAL A 66 -5.53 -25.57 -21.20
N LEU A 67 -6.71 -25.95 -21.71
CA LEU A 67 -6.97 -27.23 -22.39
C LEU A 67 -6.54 -27.25 -23.88
N LEU A 68 -6.13 -26.11 -24.46
CA LEU A 68 -5.81 -25.99 -25.89
C LEU A 68 -4.34 -26.28 -26.25
N GLY A 69 -3.54 -26.80 -25.30
CA GLY A 69 -2.31 -27.53 -25.62
C GLY A 69 -1.12 -26.71 -26.16
N LEU A 70 -1.16 -25.37 -26.12
CA LEU A 70 0.02 -24.54 -26.36
C LEU A 70 0.67 -24.17 -25.02
N TRP A 71 1.56 -25.04 -24.55
CA TRP A 71 2.48 -24.72 -23.47
C TRP A 71 3.91 -24.75 -23.98
N SER A 72 4.64 -23.65 -23.84
CA SER A 72 6.06 -23.76 -23.51
C SER A 72 6.13 -24.00 -22.01
N LEU A 73 6.10 -25.28 -21.59
CA LEU A 73 6.39 -25.70 -20.21
C LEU A 73 7.88 -25.46 -19.91
N GLU A 74 8.31 -24.20 -19.86
CA GLU A 74 9.59 -23.86 -19.25
C GLU A 74 9.37 -23.90 -17.74
N TYR A 75 9.50 -25.10 -17.18
CA TYR A 75 9.51 -25.33 -15.73
C TYR A 75 10.64 -24.46 -15.15
N LYS A 76 10.30 -23.37 -14.44
CA LYS A 76 11.29 -22.61 -13.67
C LYS A 76 11.76 -23.50 -12.54
N ARG A 77 12.91 -24.14 -12.73
CA ARG A 77 13.58 -24.94 -11.70
C ARG A 77 13.97 -24.01 -10.56
N GLU A 78 13.42 -24.23 -9.36
CA GLU A 78 13.88 -23.50 -8.18
C GLU A 78 15.19 -24.13 -7.71
N VAL A 79 16.25 -23.37 -7.91
CA VAL A 79 17.61 -23.80 -7.59
C VAL A 79 18.05 -23.04 -6.35
N THR A 80 18.61 -23.73 -5.35
CA THR A 80 19.06 -23.12 -4.09
C THR A 80 20.44 -23.63 -3.71
N SER A 81 21.13 -22.92 -2.81
CA SER A 81 22.42 -23.36 -2.26
C SER A 81 22.30 -23.63 -0.76
N PRO A 82 23.15 -24.51 -0.19
CA PRO A 82 23.22 -24.74 1.26
C PRO A 82 23.40 -23.44 2.05
N LEU A 83 24.19 -22.51 1.50
CA LEU A 83 24.43 -21.20 2.11
C LEU A 83 23.15 -20.35 2.14
N CYS A 84 22.34 -20.36 1.07
CA CYS A 84 21.05 -19.68 1.03
C CYS A 84 20.07 -20.25 2.07
N ILE A 85 20.03 -21.58 2.24
CA ILE A 85 19.15 -22.24 3.22
C ILE A 85 19.58 -21.87 4.65
N ALA A 86 20.88 -21.91 4.94
CA ALA A 86 21.41 -21.51 6.25
C ALA A 86 21.10 -20.03 6.57
N ALA A 87 21.25 -19.14 5.59
CA ALA A 87 20.90 -17.73 5.70
C ALA A 87 19.40 -17.48 5.89
N ALA A 88 18.54 -18.25 5.19
CA ALA A 88 17.09 -18.15 5.30
C ALA A 88 16.60 -18.56 6.70
N GLN A 89 17.13 -19.65 7.25
CA GLN A 89 16.70 -20.17 8.56
C GLN A 89 17.42 -19.52 9.76
N GLY A 90 18.48 -18.76 9.52
CA GLY A 90 19.23 -18.07 10.58
C GLY A 90 20.26 -18.95 11.28
N PHE A 91 20.76 -20.00 10.61
CA PHE A 91 21.77 -20.90 11.17
C PHE A 91 23.16 -20.29 11.09
N THR A 92 23.48 -19.43 12.05
CA THR A 92 24.73 -18.67 12.11
C THR A 92 25.97 -19.56 12.17
N GLU A 93 25.98 -20.59 13.00
CA GLU A 93 27.11 -21.52 13.14
C GLU A 93 27.38 -22.30 11.85
N CYS A 94 26.33 -22.83 11.21
CA CYS A 94 26.46 -23.52 9.93
C CYS A 94 26.92 -22.57 8.83
N LEU A 95 26.38 -21.36 8.80
CA LEU A 95 26.77 -20.34 7.84
C LEU A 95 28.25 -19.96 7.99
N GLN A 96 28.73 -19.77 9.21
CA GLN A 96 30.14 -19.51 9.49
C GLN A 96 31.03 -20.67 9.03
N TYR A 97 30.66 -21.91 9.35
CA TYR A 97 31.39 -23.09 8.91
C TYR A 97 31.50 -23.16 7.38
N LEU A 98 30.41 -22.91 6.66
CA LEU A 98 30.37 -22.90 5.19
C LEU A 98 31.28 -21.83 4.60
N LEU A 99 31.28 -20.62 5.17
CA LEU A 99 32.12 -19.51 4.71
C LEU A 99 33.62 -19.77 4.97
N GLU A 100 33.96 -20.37 6.11
CA GLU A 100 35.34 -20.78 6.43
C GLU A 100 35.85 -21.87 5.47
N HIS A 101 34.95 -22.74 4.98
CA HIS A 101 35.26 -23.81 4.03
C HIS A 101 35.20 -23.37 2.56
N GLY A 102 35.11 -22.06 2.29
CA GLY A 102 35.24 -21.50 0.94
C GLY A 102 33.93 -21.37 0.16
N ALA A 103 32.77 -21.38 0.82
CA ALA A 103 31.51 -21.04 0.17
C ALA A 103 31.55 -19.60 -0.36
N HIS A 104 31.11 -19.40 -1.61
CA HIS A 104 31.08 -18.08 -2.22
C HIS A 104 29.84 -17.28 -1.75
N PRO A 105 30.00 -16.16 -1.02
CA PRO A 105 28.86 -15.41 -0.47
C PRO A 105 28.00 -14.72 -1.53
N ASN A 106 28.56 -14.51 -2.73
CA ASN A 106 27.90 -13.88 -3.87
C ASN A 106 27.34 -14.89 -4.88
N LEU A 107 27.31 -16.19 -4.54
CA LEU A 107 26.71 -17.20 -5.40
C LEU A 107 25.20 -16.94 -5.52
N ILE A 108 24.72 -16.83 -6.76
CA ILE A 108 23.31 -16.65 -7.07
C ILE A 108 22.76 -18.03 -7.48
N ALA A 109 22.08 -18.69 -6.54
CA ALA A 109 21.38 -19.95 -6.79
C ALA A 109 19.89 -19.62 -6.93
N GLY A 110 19.30 -19.92 -8.10
CA GLY A 110 17.88 -19.63 -8.39
C GLY A 110 17.53 -18.15 -8.28
N GLY A 111 18.42 -17.29 -8.76
CA GLY A 111 18.19 -15.85 -8.81
C GLY A 111 18.34 -15.08 -7.52
N LYS A 112 18.69 -15.72 -6.40
CA LYS A 112 18.94 -15.06 -5.12
C LYS A 112 20.30 -15.49 -4.54
N ALA A 113 20.87 -14.58 -3.75
CA ALA A 113 22.11 -14.82 -3.02
C ALA A 113 21.79 -14.99 -1.54
N ALA A 114 22.69 -15.58 -0.76
CA ALA A 114 22.46 -15.81 0.66
C ALA A 114 22.12 -14.52 1.43
N LEU A 115 22.71 -13.39 1.04
CA LEU A 115 22.42 -12.08 1.64
C LEU A 115 20.95 -11.67 1.44
N HIS A 116 20.35 -12.00 0.30
CA HIS A 116 18.96 -11.68 -0.03
C HIS A 116 17.98 -12.42 0.90
N GLU A 117 18.19 -13.73 1.08
CA GLU A 117 17.37 -14.55 1.97
C GLU A 117 17.50 -14.13 3.44
N ALA A 118 18.72 -13.83 3.90
CA ALA A 118 18.94 -13.30 5.24
C ALA A 118 18.20 -11.96 5.49
N CYS A 119 18.15 -11.09 4.47
CA CYS A 119 17.43 -9.82 4.57
C CYS A 119 15.91 -10.00 4.58
N ALA A 120 15.38 -10.92 3.75
CA ALA A 120 13.95 -11.21 3.68
C ALA A 120 13.41 -11.74 5.02
N ASN A 121 14.16 -12.63 5.68
CA ASN A 121 13.79 -13.23 6.96
C ASN A 121 14.27 -12.44 8.19
N ALA A 122 14.88 -11.27 7.99
CA ALA A 122 15.39 -10.39 9.06
C ALA A 122 16.46 -11.02 9.98
N ASN A 123 17.27 -11.94 9.44
CA ASN A 123 18.36 -12.61 10.16
C ASN A 123 19.61 -11.72 10.23
N THR A 124 19.70 -10.90 11.25
CA THR A 124 20.73 -9.85 11.37
C THR A 124 22.15 -10.39 11.47
N GLU A 125 22.34 -11.46 12.25
CA GLU A 125 23.65 -12.06 12.49
C GLU A 125 24.20 -12.69 11.20
N CYS A 126 23.35 -13.37 10.43
CA CYS A 126 23.72 -13.90 9.12
C CYS A 126 24.09 -12.78 8.13
N VAL A 127 23.36 -11.65 8.14
CA VAL A 127 23.69 -10.49 7.28
C VAL A 127 25.07 -9.93 7.64
N GLU A 128 25.38 -9.77 8.92
CA GLU A 128 26.68 -9.26 9.37
C GLU A 128 27.82 -10.19 8.97
N LEU A 129 27.69 -11.50 9.23
CA LEU A 129 28.68 -12.51 8.83
C LEU A 129 28.92 -12.54 7.32
N LEU A 130 27.86 -12.51 6.51
CA LEU A 130 27.98 -12.51 5.05
C LEU A 130 28.74 -11.26 4.56
N LEU A 131 28.44 -10.08 5.13
CA LEU A 131 29.10 -8.84 4.75
C LEU A 131 30.57 -8.80 5.19
N GLU A 132 30.91 -9.36 6.35
CA GLU A 132 32.30 -9.51 6.83
C GLU A 132 33.14 -10.40 5.90
N HIS A 133 32.52 -11.46 5.34
CA HIS A 133 33.14 -12.35 4.37
C HIS A 133 33.09 -11.86 2.91
N GLY A 134 32.72 -10.59 2.68
CA GLY A 134 32.80 -9.95 1.36
C GLY A 134 31.57 -10.15 0.47
N ALA A 135 30.39 -10.39 1.05
CA ALA A 135 29.14 -10.31 0.31
C ALA A 135 28.93 -8.88 -0.25
N ASN A 136 28.50 -8.79 -1.50
CA ASN A 136 28.21 -7.53 -2.17
C ASN A 136 26.84 -7.00 -1.73
N PRO A 137 26.75 -5.88 -0.98
CA PRO A 137 25.47 -5.36 -0.49
C PRO A 137 24.58 -4.78 -1.60
N ASN A 138 25.17 -4.49 -2.76
CA ASN A 138 24.49 -3.94 -3.93
C ASN A 138 24.21 -5.00 -5.00
N GLN A 139 24.44 -6.28 -4.70
CA GLN A 139 24.05 -7.36 -5.61
C GLN A 139 22.54 -7.31 -5.83
N MET A 140 22.10 -7.57 -7.06
CA MET A 140 20.68 -7.66 -7.41
C MET A 140 20.27 -9.13 -7.56
N THR A 141 19.02 -9.42 -7.24
CA THR A 141 18.35 -10.68 -7.59
C THR A 141 18.03 -10.73 -9.08
N GLU A 142 17.55 -11.88 -9.58
CA GLU A 142 16.99 -12.00 -10.93
C GLU A 142 15.77 -11.08 -11.17
N GLU A 143 15.03 -10.74 -10.11
CA GLU A 143 13.94 -9.75 -10.13
C GLU A 143 14.46 -8.30 -10.10
N GLY A 144 15.78 -8.10 -10.09
CA GLY A 144 16.40 -6.78 -10.01
C GLY A 144 16.30 -6.11 -8.64
N LEU A 145 16.07 -6.87 -7.56
CA LEU A 145 15.95 -6.33 -6.20
C LEU A 145 17.29 -6.39 -5.46
N THR A 146 17.66 -5.31 -4.77
CA THR A 146 18.82 -5.32 -3.84
C THR A 146 18.41 -5.81 -2.45
N GLY A 147 19.38 -6.20 -1.61
CA GLY A 147 19.12 -6.58 -0.20
C GLY A 147 18.28 -5.57 0.61
N LEU A 148 18.43 -4.26 0.38
CA LEU A 148 17.61 -3.22 1.00
C LEU A 148 16.12 -3.27 0.62
N HIS A 149 15.77 -3.73 -0.59
CA HIS A 149 14.37 -3.90 -1.03
C HIS A 149 13.69 -5.09 -0.35
N LEU A 150 14.46 -6.06 0.13
CA LEU A 150 13.92 -7.25 0.80
C LEU A 150 13.62 -7.01 2.28
N CYS A 151 14.05 -5.87 2.83
CA CYS A 151 13.78 -5.45 4.20
C CYS A 151 12.32 -4.95 4.37
N LYS A 152 11.35 -5.88 4.32
CA LYS A 152 9.90 -5.58 4.34
C LYS A 152 9.29 -5.56 5.74
N THR A 153 9.95 -6.14 6.73
CA THR A 153 9.43 -6.25 8.11
C THR A 153 10.05 -5.21 9.04
N PRO A 154 9.40 -4.81 10.15
CA PRO A 154 10.00 -3.89 11.12
C PRO A 154 11.27 -4.46 11.78
N GLN A 155 11.36 -5.78 11.90
CA GLN A 155 12.50 -6.49 12.48
C GLN A 155 13.76 -6.35 11.61
N SER A 156 13.60 -6.24 10.29
CA SER A 156 14.69 -6.06 9.33
C SER A 156 15.43 -4.71 9.45
N LEU A 157 15.03 -3.81 10.37
CA LEU A 157 15.70 -2.51 10.57
C LEU A 157 17.19 -2.68 10.90
N ARG A 158 17.53 -3.71 11.67
CA ARG A 158 18.91 -4.03 12.00
C ARG A 158 19.69 -4.50 10.77
N CYS A 159 19.07 -5.32 9.90
CA CYS A 159 19.65 -5.72 8.62
C CYS A 159 19.89 -4.50 7.72
N ALA A 160 18.92 -3.60 7.60
CA ALA A 160 19.07 -2.37 6.82
C ALA A 160 20.21 -1.47 7.36
N LYS A 161 20.37 -1.38 8.69
CA LYS A 161 21.51 -0.69 9.32
C LYS A 161 22.85 -1.33 8.97
N ALA A 162 22.93 -2.67 9.03
CA ALA A 162 24.15 -3.39 8.67
C ALA A 162 24.51 -3.16 7.20
N LEU A 163 23.57 -3.35 6.28
CA LEU A 163 23.77 -3.13 4.85
C LEU A 163 24.31 -1.73 4.55
N VAL A 164 23.71 -0.68 5.13
CA VAL A 164 24.16 0.69 4.89
C VAL A 164 25.54 0.96 5.50
N ARG A 165 25.88 0.36 6.66
CA ARG A 165 27.23 0.46 7.23
C ARG A 165 28.30 -0.14 6.31
N TYR A 166 27.98 -1.24 5.64
CA TYR A 166 28.87 -1.91 4.68
C TYR A 166 28.80 -1.32 3.25
N GLY A 167 28.19 -0.14 3.07
CA GLY A 167 28.23 0.60 1.80
C GLY A 167 27.11 0.27 0.81
N ALA A 168 25.96 -0.24 1.28
CA ALA A 168 24.77 -0.36 0.45
C ALA A 168 24.31 1.01 -0.06
N LYS A 169 24.09 1.12 -1.37
CA LYS A 169 23.55 2.32 -2.02
C LYS A 169 22.03 2.33 -1.88
N VAL A 170 21.52 3.35 -1.21
CA VAL A 170 20.09 3.51 -0.90
C VAL A 170 19.22 4.01 -2.07
N ASN A 171 19.84 4.41 -3.19
CA ASN A 171 19.16 4.99 -4.35
C ASN A 171 19.10 4.04 -5.57
N ILE A 172 19.51 2.78 -5.43
CA ILE A 172 19.40 1.82 -6.52
C ILE A 172 17.91 1.52 -6.76
N PRO A 173 17.36 1.77 -7.95
CA PRO A 173 16.01 1.35 -8.28
C PRO A 173 15.98 -0.14 -8.64
N SER A 174 14.85 -0.81 -8.44
CA SER A 174 14.60 -2.15 -8.96
C SER A 174 14.55 -2.16 -10.50
N GLU A 175 14.91 -3.28 -11.13
CA GLU A 175 14.92 -3.34 -12.60
C GLU A 175 13.52 -3.36 -13.21
N GLU A 176 12.56 -4.05 -12.59
CA GLU A 176 11.20 -4.19 -13.14
C GLU A 176 10.34 -2.92 -12.95
N GLU A 177 10.30 -2.40 -11.73
CA GLU A 177 9.36 -1.35 -11.33
C GLU A 177 10.03 0.00 -11.07
N GLU A 178 11.35 0.10 -11.26
CA GLU A 178 12.14 1.30 -10.94
C GLU A 178 11.92 1.82 -9.50
N GLU A 179 11.54 0.91 -8.58
CA GLU A 179 11.22 1.25 -7.21
C GLU A 179 12.51 1.36 -6.40
N THR A 180 12.63 2.40 -5.60
CA THR A 180 13.74 2.53 -4.65
C THR A 180 13.42 1.83 -3.33
N PRO A 181 14.40 1.54 -2.45
CA PRO A 181 14.13 0.98 -1.12
C PRO A 181 13.16 1.81 -0.27
N LEU A 182 13.09 3.13 -0.54
CA LEU A 182 12.14 4.04 0.09
C LEU A 182 10.69 3.77 -0.34
N HIS A 183 10.44 3.34 -1.58
CA HIS A 183 9.11 2.94 -2.04
C HIS A 183 8.64 1.67 -1.33
N VAL A 184 9.53 0.70 -1.16
CA VAL A 184 9.21 -0.54 -0.42
C VAL A 184 8.93 -0.23 1.05
N ALA A 185 9.74 0.62 1.69
CA ALA A 185 9.49 1.08 3.05
C ALA A 185 8.15 1.84 3.18
N ALA A 186 7.77 2.61 2.16
CA ALA A 186 6.47 3.29 2.06
C ALA A 186 5.30 2.30 1.95
N ARG A 187 5.42 1.26 1.12
CA ARG A 187 4.38 0.22 0.93
C ARG A 187 4.09 -0.56 2.21
N HIS A 188 5.11 -0.83 3.02
CA HIS A 188 4.98 -1.61 4.26
C HIS A 188 4.82 -0.77 5.54
N GLY A 189 4.78 0.57 5.43
CA GLY A 189 4.59 1.44 6.58
C GLY A 189 5.74 1.38 7.59
N LEU A 190 6.99 1.46 7.10
CA LEU A 190 8.22 1.35 7.91
C LEU A 190 8.86 2.72 8.17
N PRO A 191 8.41 3.50 9.18
CA PRO A 191 8.92 4.85 9.43
C PRO A 191 10.41 4.86 9.79
N HIS A 192 10.89 3.89 10.56
CA HIS A 192 12.30 3.83 10.97
C HIS A 192 13.25 3.48 9.82
N HIS A 193 12.84 2.63 8.89
CA HIS A 193 13.61 2.33 7.69
C HIS A 193 13.67 3.55 6.77
N ALA A 194 12.53 4.20 6.54
CA ALA A 194 12.47 5.42 5.75
C ALA A 194 13.35 6.53 6.36
N GLN A 195 13.30 6.72 7.69
CA GLN A 195 14.16 7.67 8.39
C GLN A 195 15.64 7.38 8.17
N LEU A 196 16.03 6.11 8.22
CA LEU A 196 17.40 5.70 7.95
C LEU A 196 17.78 6.06 6.52
N TYR A 197 17.00 5.64 5.52
CA TYR A 197 17.28 5.90 4.12
C TYR A 197 17.37 7.40 3.80
N LEU A 198 16.43 8.19 4.32
CA LEU A 198 16.41 9.65 4.12
C LEU A 198 17.64 10.33 4.73
N ARG A 199 18.14 9.84 5.87
CA ARG A 199 19.37 10.36 6.48
C ARG A 199 20.62 10.08 5.64
N PHE A 200 20.61 9.03 4.83
CA PHE A 200 21.69 8.68 3.91
C PHE A 200 21.51 9.28 2.51
N GLY A 201 20.61 10.26 2.36
CA GLY A 201 20.49 11.07 1.14
C GLY A 201 19.66 10.39 0.04
N THR A 202 18.60 9.68 0.39
CA THR A 202 17.66 9.18 -0.62
C THR A 202 16.91 10.31 -1.33
N CYS A 203 16.71 10.14 -2.63
CA CYS A 203 15.84 11.04 -3.40
C CYS A 203 14.37 10.79 -3.04
N VAL A 204 13.80 11.67 -2.22
CA VAL A 204 12.41 11.55 -1.71
C VAL A 204 11.36 11.57 -2.84
N ASN A 205 11.67 12.26 -3.94
CA ASN A 205 10.75 12.49 -5.06
C ASN A 205 11.06 11.60 -6.28
N HIS A 206 11.86 10.54 -6.13
CA HIS A 206 12.05 9.57 -7.22
C HIS A 206 10.71 8.94 -7.58
N SER A 207 10.40 8.85 -8.86
CA SER A 207 9.19 8.19 -9.35
C SER A 207 9.50 6.76 -9.79
N SER A 208 8.62 5.81 -9.49
CA SER A 208 8.67 4.44 -10.02
C SER A 208 8.31 4.40 -11.52
N SER A 209 8.33 3.19 -12.09
CA SER A 209 7.84 2.87 -13.43
C SER A 209 6.41 3.38 -13.65
N SER A 210 5.55 3.35 -12.63
CA SER A 210 4.16 3.83 -12.67
C SER A 210 4.03 5.34 -12.47
N GLY A 211 5.15 6.04 -12.29
CA GLY A 211 5.20 7.45 -11.94
C GLY A 211 4.89 7.72 -10.46
N GLU A 212 4.79 6.68 -9.64
CA GLU A 212 4.42 6.84 -8.23
C GLU A 212 5.61 7.34 -7.42
N THR A 213 5.38 8.31 -6.54
CA THR A 213 6.36 8.74 -5.55
C THR A 213 6.19 7.94 -4.27
N PRO A 214 7.21 7.89 -3.37
CA PRO A 214 7.07 7.24 -2.07
C PRO A 214 5.88 7.77 -1.27
N LEU A 215 5.63 9.09 -1.33
CA LEU A 215 4.46 9.71 -0.69
C LEU A 215 3.15 9.21 -1.32
N GLY A 216 3.10 9.08 -2.64
CA GLY A 216 1.97 8.52 -3.37
C GLY A 216 1.69 7.06 -2.99
N VAL A 217 2.74 6.25 -2.80
CA VAL A 217 2.63 4.86 -2.34
C VAL A 217 2.01 4.81 -0.95
N VAL A 218 2.49 5.60 0.02
CA VAL A 218 1.92 5.63 1.38
C VAL A 218 0.42 5.94 1.34
N CYS A 219 0.01 6.92 0.54
CA CYS A 219 -1.40 7.31 0.40
C CYS A 219 -2.25 6.26 -0.36
N GLY A 220 -1.59 5.41 -1.16
CA GLY A 220 -2.22 4.36 -1.97
C GLY A 220 -2.48 3.05 -1.24
N VAL A 221 -1.80 2.80 -0.13
CA VAL A 221 -2.04 1.60 0.70
C VAL A 221 -3.42 1.72 1.35
N ALA A 222 -4.24 0.67 1.22
CA ALA A 222 -5.55 0.63 1.87
C ALA A 222 -5.38 0.36 3.38
N PRO A 223 -6.11 1.06 4.27
CA PRO A 223 -6.08 0.73 5.68
C PRO A 223 -6.73 -0.64 5.90
N GLU A 224 -6.12 -1.47 6.74
CA GLU A 224 -6.70 -2.73 7.20
C GLU A 224 -7.33 -2.51 8.58
N LYS A 225 -8.51 -3.09 8.82
CA LYS A 225 -9.28 -2.90 10.07
C LYS A 225 -8.60 -3.42 11.32
N THR A 226 -7.52 -4.17 11.17
CA THR A 226 -6.99 -5.04 12.20
C THR A 226 -6.29 -4.26 13.33
N ASP A 227 -5.73 -3.07 13.08
CA ASP A 227 -5.03 -2.31 14.12
C ASP A 227 -4.93 -0.79 13.86
N ASN A 228 -5.38 0.04 14.82
CA ASN A 228 -5.16 1.49 14.81
C ASN A 228 -3.66 1.89 14.75
N SER A 229 -2.78 1.00 15.19
CA SER A 229 -1.33 1.23 15.17
C SER A 229 -0.78 1.33 13.75
N GLN A 230 -1.40 0.67 12.76
CA GLN A 230 -1.00 0.72 11.36
C GLN A 230 -1.16 2.12 10.79
N ASP A 231 -2.33 2.72 11.00
CA ASP A 231 -2.64 4.07 10.54
C ASP A 231 -1.66 5.09 11.12
N GLU A 232 -1.30 4.96 12.40
CA GLU A 232 -0.32 5.84 13.03
C GLU A 232 1.07 5.72 12.38
N ARG A 233 1.52 4.51 12.02
CA ARG A 233 2.80 4.31 11.32
C ARG A 233 2.82 4.95 9.95
N TYR A 234 1.74 4.82 9.17
CA TYR A 234 1.63 5.47 7.86
C TYR A 234 1.55 6.99 7.99
N LEU A 235 0.82 7.52 8.98
CA LEU A 235 0.75 8.95 9.25
C LEU A 235 2.11 9.52 9.67
N GLU A 236 2.84 8.82 10.54
CA GLU A 236 4.20 9.18 10.94
C GLU A 236 5.14 9.18 9.74
N LEU A 237 5.06 8.16 8.89
CA LEU A 237 5.85 8.07 7.67
C LEU A 237 5.55 9.21 6.69
N CYS A 238 4.27 9.56 6.49
CA CYS A 238 3.90 10.72 5.67
C CYS A 238 4.44 12.04 6.22
N ARG A 239 4.32 12.27 7.53
CA ARG A 239 4.91 13.47 8.18
C ARG A 239 6.41 13.51 7.98
N LEU A 240 7.08 12.37 8.08
CA LEU A 240 8.51 12.26 7.89
C LEU A 240 8.89 12.58 6.44
N LEU A 241 8.23 11.98 5.45
CA LEU A 241 8.49 12.29 4.03
C LEU A 241 8.28 13.78 3.72
N LEU A 242 7.21 14.39 4.23
CA LEU A 242 6.94 15.82 4.06
C LEU A 242 8.01 16.70 4.74
N ALA A 243 8.50 16.31 5.92
CA ALA A 243 9.58 17.02 6.60
C ALA A 243 10.91 17.00 5.82
N TYR A 244 11.17 15.92 5.06
CA TYR A 244 12.34 15.81 4.18
C TYR A 244 12.11 16.40 2.76
N GLY A 245 11.00 17.12 2.54
CA GLY A 245 10.75 17.84 1.29
C GLY A 245 10.10 17.01 0.18
N ALA A 246 9.32 15.97 0.54
CA ALA A 246 8.46 15.30 -0.42
C ALA A 246 7.48 16.30 -1.07
N ASN A 247 7.39 16.28 -2.40
CA ASN A 247 6.46 17.14 -3.12
C ASN A 247 5.07 16.51 -3.11
N ILE A 248 4.16 17.19 -2.42
CA ILE A 248 2.81 16.73 -2.14
C ILE A 248 1.90 16.62 -3.35
N ASN A 249 2.23 17.32 -4.44
CA ASN A 249 1.41 17.41 -5.65
C ASN A 249 1.95 16.58 -6.81
N LEU A 250 3.02 15.79 -6.61
CA LEU A 250 3.53 14.90 -7.66
C LEU A 250 2.52 13.78 -7.93
N ALA A 251 2.01 13.79 -9.15
CA ALA A 251 1.03 12.82 -9.60
C ALA A 251 1.69 11.66 -10.35
N ASP A 252 1.04 10.50 -10.33
CA ASP A 252 1.46 9.33 -11.08
C ASP A 252 1.17 9.47 -12.60
N LYS A 253 1.46 8.42 -13.37
CA LYS A 253 1.20 8.40 -14.82
C LYS A 253 -0.27 8.63 -15.18
N GLU A 254 -1.20 8.28 -14.29
CA GLU A 254 -2.64 8.54 -14.45
C GLU A 254 -3.07 9.92 -13.91
N ARG A 255 -2.10 10.79 -13.59
CA ARG A 255 -2.31 12.10 -12.96
C ARG A 255 -3.04 12.01 -11.61
N ARG A 256 -3.00 10.87 -10.92
CA ARG A 256 -3.54 10.77 -9.57
C ARG A 256 -2.54 11.35 -8.59
N SER A 257 -2.92 12.44 -7.94
CA SER A 257 -2.14 13.02 -6.84
C SER A 257 -2.23 12.16 -5.57
N PRO A 258 -1.32 12.32 -4.59
CA PRO A 258 -1.40 11.62 -3.30
C PRO A 258 -2.76 11.82 -2.60
N LEU A 259 -3.35 13.02 -2.77
CA LEU A 259 -4.69 13.32 -2.25
C LEU A 259 -5.77 12.45 -2.90
N HIS A 260 -5.71 12.17 -4.22
CA HIS A 260 -6.67 11.25 -4.86
C HIS A 260 -6.61 9.84 -4.26
N LYS A 261 -5.39 9.35 -3.99
CA LYS A 261 -5.17 8.01 -3.42
C LYS A 261 -5.70 7.91 -1.99
N ALA A 262 -5.32 8.86 -1.14
CA ALA A 262 -5.80 8.95 0.24
C ALA A 262 -7.34 9.09 0.29
N ALA A 263 -7.91 9.88 -0.61
CA ALA A 263 -9.36 10.09 -0.72
C ALA A 263 -10.09 8.82 -1.18
N ARG A 264 -9.59 8.12 -2.21
CA ARG A 264 -10.13 6.82 -2.65
C ARG A 264 -10.08 5.77 -1.53
N ASN A 265 -9.03 5.81 -0.70
CA ASN A 265 -8.84 4.94 0.46
C ASN A 265 -9.58 5.38 1.73
N VAL A 266 -10.29 6.50 1.68
CA VAL A 266 -11.09 7.02 2.81
C VAL A 266 -10.23 7.25 4.07
N GLN A 267 -8.96 7.62 3.90
CA GLN A 267 -8.05 7.88 5.02
C GLN A 267 -8.21 9.32 5.53
N HIS A 268 -9.18 9.54 6.42
CA HIS A 268 -9.52 10.88 6.92
C HIS A 268 -8.31 11.65 7.50
N LYS A 269 -7.57 11.05 8.45
CA LYS A 269 -6.37 11.69 9.05
C LYS A 269 -5.28 12.00 8.01
N MET A 270 -5.12 11.14 7.01
CA MET A 270 -4.12 11.34 5.95
C MET A 270 -4.53 12.51 5.05
N VAL A 271 -5.81 12.59 4.68
CA VAL A 271 -6.36 13.70 3.90
C VAL A 271 -6.21 15.03 4.64
N GLU A 272 -6.47 15.08 5.94
CA GLU A 272 -6.25 16.29 6.75
C GLU A 272 -4.79 16.74 6.72
N LEU A 273 -3.85 15.82 6.97
CA LEU A 273 -2.41 16.14 6.90
C LEU A 273 -2.01 16.65 5.52
N LEU A 274 -2.47 16.00 4.45
CA LEU A 274 -2.12 16.42 3.10
C LEU A 274 -2.65 17.83 2.79
N LEU A 275 -3.88 18.13 3.20
CA LEU A 275 -4.50 19.44 2.99
C LEU A 275 -3.80 20.54 3.82
N ASP A 276 -3.38 20.24 5.04
CA ASP A 276 -2.64 21.18 5.89
C ASP A 276 -1.26 21.52 5.32
N HIS A 277 -0.63 20.56 4.63
CA HIS A 277 0.63 20.77 3.90
C HIS A 277 0.46 21.33 2.47
N GLY A 278 -0.76 21.73 2.09
CA GLY A 278 -1.01 22.45 0.84
C GLY A 278 -1.21 21.57 -0.40
N ALA A 279 -1.71 20.34 -0.24
CA ALA A 279 -2.15 19.52 -1.36
C ALA A 279 -3.22 20.23 -2.21
N ASP A 280 -3.13 20.09 -3.54
CA ASP A 280 -4.12 20.65 -4.44
C ASP A 280 -5.44 19.86 -4.36
N ILE A 281 -6.43 20.51 -3.76
CA ILE A 281 -7.77 19.99 -3.51
C ILE A 281 -8.52 19.70 -4.82
N ASN A 282 -8.22 20.48 -5.87
CA ASN A 282 -8.96 20.45 -7.13
C ASN A 282 -8.14 19.88 -8.28
N ALA A 283 -7.06 19.16 -7.96
CA ALA A 283 -6.33 18.39 -8.96
C ALA A 283 -7.29 17.45 -9.69
N ILE A 284 -7.05 17.21 -10.97
CA ILE A 284 -7.84 16.29 -11.80
C ILE A 284 -6.95 15.17 -12.30
N ASP A 285 -7.44 13.93 -12.17
CA ASP A 285 -6.78 12.77 -12.75
C ASP A 285 -7.02 12.68 -14.27
N TYR A 286 -6.45 11.66 -14.92
CA TYR A 286 -6.63 11.42 -16.35
C TYR A 286 -8.10 11.19 -16.75
N ASN A 287 -8.91 10.67 -15.84
CA ASN A 287 -10.33 10.42 -16.04
C ASN A 287 -11.20 11.66 -15.80
N GLY A 288 -10.59 12.81 -15.48
CA GLY A 288 -11.30 14.04 -15.13
C GLY A 288 -12.00 13.97 -13.76
N CYS A 289 -11.65 13.01 -12.93
CA CYS A 289 -12.12 12.89 -11.57
C CYS A 289 -11.27 13.77 -10.65
N SER A 290 -11.95 14.51 -9.78
CA SER A 290 -11.38 15.20 -8.63
C SER A 290 -11.22 14.25 -7.42
N PRO A 291 -10.45 14.61 -6.37
CA PRO A 291 -10.35 13.82 -5.15
C PRO A 291 -11.73 13.59 -4.51
N LEU A 292 -12.62 14.59 -4.54
CA LEU A 292 -13.98 14.46 -4.02
C LEU A 292 -14.77 13.37 -4.77
N SER A 293 -14.69 13.33 -6.10
CA SER A 293 -15.34 12.27 -6.88
C SER A 293 -14.73 10.88 -6.62
N SER A 294 -13.44 10.78 -6.34
CA SER A 294 -12.80 9.51 -6.00
C SER A 294 -13.34 8.93 -4.67
N VAL A 295 -13.63 9.78 -3.67
CA VAL A 295 -14.31 9.35 -2.42
C VAL A 295 -15.72 8.88 -2.70
N LEU A 296 -16.48 9.61 -3.53
CA LEU A 296 -17.86 9.26 -3.86
C LEU A 296 -17.96 7.93 -4.63
N GLN A 297 -16.97 7.61 -5.46
CA GLN A 297 -16.89 6.31 -6.13
C GLN A 297 -16.53 5.17 -5.18
N SER A 298 -15.70 5.41 -4.16
CA SER A 298 -15.30 4.40 -3.18
C SER A 298 -16.23 4.29 -1.97
N SER A 299 -17.17 5.23 -1.80
CA SER A 299 -18.02 5.31 -0.60
C SER A 299 -18.88 4.08 -0.37
N VAL A 300 -19.28 3.37 -1.43
CA VAL A 300 -20.08 2.13 -1.36
C VAL A 300 -19.25 0.99 -0.81
N VAL A 301 -18.07 0.79 -1.38
CA VAL A 301 -17.17 -0.32 -1.06
C VAL A 301 -16.59 -0.16 0.36
N ARG A 302 -16.45 1.07 0.85
CA ARG A 302 -15.77 1.41 2.10
C ARG A 302 -16.65 2.18 3.09
N GLN A 303 -17.93 1.84 3.21
CA GLN A 303 -18.86 2.48 4.16
C GLN A 303 -18.37 2.44 5.61
N GLU A 304 -17.70 1.34 5.95
CA GLU A 304 -17.18 1.06 7.29
C GLU A 304 -16.11 2.05 7.74
N TRP A 305 -15.51 2.80 6.80
CA TRP A 305 -14.44 3.77 7.03
C TRP A 305 -14.93 5.22 7.07
N GLU A 306 -16.23 5.43 7.26
CA GLU A 306 -16.83 6.75 7.46
C GLU A 306 -16.51 7.78 6.35
N PRO A 307 -16.86 7.50 5.08
CA PRO A 307 -16.53 8.36 3.94
C PRO A 307 -17.08 9.78 4.02
N HIS A 308 -18.14 9.97 4.80
CA HIS A 308 -18.73 11.26 5.10
C HIS A 308 -17.72 12.25 5.69
N MET A 309 -16.78 11.78 6.53
CA MET A 309 -15.76 12.64 7.14
C MET A 309 -14.80 13.23 6.11
N VAL A 310 -14.37 12.43 5.13
CA VAL A 310 -13.47 12.88 4.05
C VAL A 310 -14.19 13.86 3.12
N VAL A 311 -15.46 13.58 2.78
CA VAL A 311 -16.27 14.51 1.98
C VAL A 311 -16.46 15.84 2.71
N GLN A 312 -16.70 15.80 4.02
CA GLN A 312 -16.83 16.99 4.86
C GLN A 312 -15.56 17.84 4.85
N THR A 313 -14.39 17.23 5.08
CA THR A 313 -13.11 17.97 5.09
C THR A 313 -12.80 18.60 3.75
N LEU A 314 -12.98 17.85 2.64
CA LEU A 314 -12.75 18.36 1.29
C LEU A 314 -13.67 19.55 0.96
N LEU A 315 -14.96 19.46 1.27
CA LEU A 315 -15.91 20.56 1.03
C LEU A 315 -15.64 21.78 1.93
N ASN A 316 -15.18 21.57 3.17
CA ASN A 316 -14.82 22.64 4.10
C ASN A 316 -13.53 23.37 3.73
N ARG A 317 -12.61 22.69 3.05
CA ARG A 317 -11.37 23.30 2.53
C ARG A 317 -11.54 23.90 1.12
N GLY A 318 -12.73 23.77 0.54
CA GLY A 318 -13.09 24.46 -0.71
C GLY A 318 -12.92 23.62 -1.98
N SER A 319 -13.11 22.30 -1.89
CA SER A 319 -13.26 21.43 -3.05
C SER A 319 -14.38 21.94 -3.97
N ILE A 320 -14.16 21.83 -5.28
CA ILE A 320 -15.19 22.06 -6.28
C ILE A 320 -16.33 21.06 -6.06
N LYS A 321 -17.55 21.58 -6.07
CA LYS A 321 -18.76 20.78 -5.90
C LYS A 321 -19.07 20.04 -7.19
N VAL A 322 -19.72 18.88 -7.06
CA VAL A 322 -20.22 18.12 -8.21
C VAL A 322 -21.22 18.97 -9.01
N TRP A 323 -21.24 18.82 -10.32
CA TRP A 323 -22.21 19.54 -11.15
C TRP A 323 -23.65 19.10 -10.82
N PRO A 324 -24.64 20.00 -10.66
CA PRO A 324 -25.97 19.64 -10.17
C PRO A 324 -26.70 18.56 -11.00
N GLN A 325 -26.44 18.47 -12.30
CA GLN A 325 -27.03 17.44 -13.16
C GLN A 325 -26.46 16.03 -12.91
N ALA A 326 -25.23 15.96 -12.38
CA ALA A 326 -24.60 14.70 -11.99
C ALA A 326 -25.02 14.22 -10.59
N LEU A 327 -25.79 15.01 -9.82
CA LEU A 327 -26.24 14.63 -8.48
C LEU A 327 -27.09 13.35 -8.48
N LEU A 328 -27.87 13.10 -9.54
CA LEU A 328 -28.61 11.84 -9.67
C LEU A 328 -27.67 10.63 -9.73
N LYS A 329 -26.57 10.71 -10.50
CA LYS A 329 -25.57 9.64 -10.59
C LYS A 329 -24.82 9.45 -9.27
N VAL A 330 -24.57 10.54 -8.54
CA VAL A 330 -23.95 10.46 -7.21
C VAL A 330 -24.92 9.85 -6.21
N LEU A 331 -26.22 10.17 -6.28
CA LEU A 331 -27.23 9.55 -5.43
C LEU A 331 -27.31 8.04 -5.67
N THR A 332 -27.32 7.60 -6.93
CA THR A 332 -27.33 6.17 -7.26
C THR A 332 -26.08 5.46 -6.77
N ALA A 333 -24.92 6.12 -6.87
CA ALA A 333 -23.67 5.57 -6.38
C ALA A 333 -23.65 5.55 -4.85
N CYS A 334 -24.04 6.61 -4.15
CA CYS A 334 -23.88 6.76 -2.71
C CYS A 334 -25.14 6.44 -1.89
N ALA A 335 -26.14 5.75 -2.45
CA ALA A 335 -27.44 5.50 -1.79
C ALA A 335 -27.30 4.73 -0.46
N GLU A 336 -26.28 3.89 -0.34
CA GLU A 336 -25.99 3.14 0.89
C GLU A 336 -25.27 3.99 1.96
N ALA A 337 -24.81 5.20 1.63
CA ALA A 337 -24.10 6.11 2.53
C ALA A 337 -24.86 7.44 2.74
N PRO A 338 -25.97 7.45 3.51
CA PRO A 338 -26.86 8.61 3.64
C PRO A 338 -26.17 9.84 4.22
N LYS A 339 -25.25 9.67 5.19
CA LYS A 339 -24.47 10.78 5.76
C LYS A 339 -23.64 11.51 4.68
N THR A 340 -23.05 10.77 3.75
CA THR A 340 -22.26 11.34 2.65
C THR A 340 -23.15 12.14 1.70
N VAL A 341 -24.33 11.59 1.40
CA VAL A 341 -25.36 12.29 0.61
C VAL A 341 -25.81 13.56 1.34
N GLU A 342 -26.09 13.49 2.64
CA GLU A 342 -26.49 14.63 3.44
C GLU A 342 -25.51 15.79 3.32
N ILE A 343 -24.23 15.54 3.60
CA ILE A 343 -23.16 16.54 3.59
C ILE A 343 -23.01 17.17 2.19
N LEU A 344 -23.05 16.34 1.15
CA LEU A 344 -22.95 16.81 -0.23
C LEU A 344 -24.12 17.72 -0.59
N PHE A 345 -25.34 17.29 -0.31
CA PHE A 345 -26.58 17.99 -0.66
C PHE A 345 -26.75 19.29 0.10
N ASN A 346 -26.36 19.27 1.38
CA ASN A 346 -26.30 20.42 2.26
C ASN A 346 -25.29 21.49 1.82
N SER A 347 -24.36 21.14 0.92
CA SER A 347 -23.48 22.13 0.30
C SER A 347 -24.15 22.98 -0.78
N TYR A 348 -25.32 22.58 -1.32
CA TYR A 348 -26.03 23.28 -2.40
C TYR A 348 -27.13 24.18 -1.89
N THR A 349 -27.32 25.34 -2.53
CA THR A 349 -28.46 26.24 -2.26
C THR A 349 -29.79 25.66 -2.73
N LEU A 350 -29.77 24.96 -3.86
CA LEU A 350 -30.94 24.39 -4.50
C LEU A 350 -30.58 23.01 -5.03
N VAL A 351 -31.43 22.04 -4.71
CA VAL A 351 -31.31 20.66 -5.18
C VAL A 351 -32.54 20.37 -6.03
N PRO A 352 -32.37 20.10 -7.34
CA PRO A 352 -33.50 19.76 -8.21
C PRO A 352 -33.90 18.30 -7.98
N VAL A 353 -34.72 18.07 -6.97
CA VAL A 353 -35.33 16.75 -6.73
C VAL A 353 -36.36 16.50 -7.82
N THR A 354 -36.34 15.32 -8.43
CA THR A 354 -37.31 14.91 -9.46
C THR A 354 -37.76 13.48 -9.17
N TYR A 355 -38.93 13.09 -9.70
CA TYR A 355 -39.47 11.73 -9.55
C TYR A 355 -38.48 10.60 -9.90
N LYS A 356 -37.57 10.85 -10.86
CA LYS A 356 -36.50 9.91 -11.26
C LYS A 356 -35.55 9.53 -10.13
N TRP A 357 -35.49 10.34 -9.08
CA TRP A 357 -34.62 10.09 -7.93
C TRP A 357 -35.19 9.04 -7.00
N VAL A 358 -36.53 8.96 -6.92
CA VAL A 358 -37.25 7.94 -6.14
C VAL A 358 -36.98 6.56 -6.75
N GLU A 359 -37.06 6.45 -8.08
CA GLU A 359 -36.80 5.21 -8.83
C GLU A 359 -35.32 4.75 -8.75
N ALA A 360 -34.41 5.66 -8.40
CA ALA A 360 -32.98 5.42 -8.47
C ALA A 360 -32.38 4.88 -7.15
N ILE A 361 -33.17 4.86 -6.07
CA ILE A 361 -32.75 4.37 -4.75
C ILE A 361 -33.28 2.94 -4.57
N PRO A 362 -32.44 1.96 -4.23
CA PRO A 362 -32.89 0.60 -3.92
C PRO A 362 -33.91 0.59 -2.77
N GLU A 363 -35.00 -0.17 -2.91
CA GLU A 363 -36.09 -0.21 -1.92
C GLU A 363 -35.60 -0.57 -0.51
N ASP A 364 -34.65 -1.50 -0.41
CA ASP A 364 -34.05 -1.91 0.86
C ASP A 364 -33.34 -0.75 1.58
N THR A 365 -32.58 0.05 0.84
CA THR A 365 -31.87 1.23 1.38
C THR A 365 -32.83 2.35 1.77
N PHE A 366 -33.92 2.51 1.01
CA PHE A 366 -34.96 3.47 1.32
C PHE A 366 -35.68 3.10 2.62
N LEU A 367 -36.01 1.82 2.83
CA LEU A 367 -36.64 1.35 4.06
C LEU A 367 -35.73 1.52 5.28
N LEU A 368 -34.43 1.23 5.13
CA LEU A 368 -33.45 1.36 6.22
C LEU A 368 -33.26 2.82 6.66
N HIS A 369 -33.24 3.76 5.71
CA HIS A 369 -33.00 5.19 5.96
C HIS A 369 -34.19 6.08 5.60
N ARG A 370 -35.40 5.56 5.85
CA ARG A 370 -36.67 6.21 5.53
C ARG A 370 -36.78 7.69 5.95
N PRO A 371 -36.49 8.08 7.21
CA PRO A 371 -36.68 9.47 7.63
C PRO A 371 -35.75 10.44 6.87
N PHE A 372 -34.55 9.99 6.51
CA PHE A 372 -33.60 10.78 5.74
C PHE A 372 -34.10 11.01 4.31
N TYR A 373 -34.50 9.95 3.61
CA TYR A 373 -34.96 10.05 2.22
C TYR A 373 -36.31 10.78 2.09
N GLU A 374 -37.21 10.61 3.06
CA GLU A 374 -38.44 11.40 3.12
C GLU A 374 -38.15 12.90 3.27
N SER A 375 -37.13 13.28 4.06
CA SER A 375 -36.69 14.67 4.16
C SER A 375 -36.11 15.21 2.83
N LEU A 376 -35.36 14.39 2.09
CA LEU A 376 -34.83 14.75 0.77
C LEU A 376 -35.98 15.00 -0.22
N PHE A 377 -36.97 14.11 -0.28
CA PHE A 377 -38.11 14.25 -1.19
C PHE A 377 -39.06 15.39 -0.81
N ALA A 378 -39.14 15.75 0.47
CA ALA A 378 -39.91 16.91 0.93
C ALA A 378 -39.42 18.25 0.36
N LEU A 379 -38.19 18.30 -0.18
CA LEU A 379 -37.63 19.47 -0.87
C LEU A 379 -38.20 19.68 -2.28
N GLU A 380 -38.93 18.71 -2.84
CA GLU A 380 -39.58 18.88 -4.14
C GLU A 380 -40.54 20.08 -4.10
N TYR A 381 -40.28 21.08 -4.95
CA TYR A 381 -41.05 22.33 -5.07
C TYR A 381 -41.04 23.27 -3.85
N LYS A 382 -40.09 23.15 -2.91
CA LYS A 382 -39.98 24.06 -1.75
C LYS A 382 -38.62 24.77 -1.67
N PRO A 383 -38.58 26.06 -1.30
CA PRO A 383 -37.33 26.70 -0.92
C PRO A 383 -36.82 26.11 0.40
N ARG A 384 -35.50 25.98 0.51
CA ARG A 384 -34.79 25.57 1.73
C ARG A 384 -35.05 26.53 2.88
N SER A 385 -34.81 26.08 4.12
CA SER A 385 -34.95 26.92 5.31
C SER A 385 -34.09 28.19 5.25
N LEU A 386 -34.51 29.27 5.94
CA LEU A 386 -33.72 30.50 6.04
C LEU A 386 -32.33 30.23 6.64
N GLN A 387 -32.27 29.34 7.63
CA GLN A 387 -31.03 28.89 8.25
C GLN A 387 -30.07 28.26 7.23
N HIS A 388 -30.58 27.42 6.34
CA HIS A 388 -29.78 26.84 5.25
C HIS A 388 -29.27 27.88 4.27
N LEU A 389 -30.11 28.84 3.89
CA LEU A 389 -29.71 29.95 3.01
C LEU A 389 -28.61 30.81 3.66
N CYS A 390 -28.70 31.08 4.96
CA CYS A 390 -27.66 31.76 5.74
C CYS A 390 -26.35 30.95 5.75
N ARG A 391 -26.41 29.64 5.98
CA ARG A 391 -25.23 28.76 5.89
C ARG A 391 -24.57 28.84 4.53
N SER A 392 -25.36 28.72 3.46
CA SER A 392 -24.82 28.74 2.10
C SER A 392 -24.19 30.09 1.75
N ALA A 393 -24.82 31.20 2.17
CA ALA A 393 -24.28 32.55 2.01
C ALA A 393 -22.95 32.73 2.77
N LEU A 394 -22.87 32.30 4.02
CA LEU A 394 -21.64 32.37 4.84
C LEU A 394 -20.51 31.53 4.22
N ARG A 395 -20.80 30.28 3.83
CA ARG A 395 -19.82 29.42 3.17
C ARG A 395 -19.34 30.00 1.84
N LYS A 396 -20.23 30.66 1.08
CA LYS A 396 -19.87 31.36 -0.15
C LYS A 396 -18.91 32.53 0.11
N GLN A 397 -19.05 33.23 1.24
CA GLN A 397 -18.13 34.31 1.62
C GLN A 397 -16.77 33.80 2.09
N PHE A 398 -16.74 32.77 2.94
CA PHE A 398 -15.49 32.23 3.47
C PHE A 398 -14.70 31.39 2.46
N GLY A 399 -15.37 30.79 1.48
CA GLY A 399 -14.74 30.04 0.39
C GLY A 399 -13.82 28.92 0.90
N LYS A 400 -12.55 28.94 0.51
CA LYS A 400 -11.54 27.94 0.92
C LYS A 400 -11.18 27.99 2.42
N LYS A 401 -11.53 29.08 3.11
CA LYS A 401 -11.19 29.32 4.52
C LYS A 401 -12.34 28.98 5.48
N CYS A 402 -13.37 28.26 5.04
CA CYS A 402 -14.48 27.88 5.91
C CYS A 402 -13.98 27.15 7.17
N TYR A 403 -13.08 26.17 6.99
CA TYR A 403 -12.54 25.40 8.12
C TYR A 403 -11.82 26.26 9.18
N SER A 404 -11.07 27.29 8.78
CA SER A 404 -10.32 28.11 9.73
C SER A 404 -11.12 29.28 10.33
N LEU A 405 -12.08 29.83 9.59
CA LEU A 405 -12.82 31.03 10.00
C LEU A 405 -14.08 30.72 10.80
N ILE A 406 -14.77 29.61 10.51
CA ILE A 406 -16.02 29.24 11.21
C ILE A 406 -15.80 29.04 12.72
N PRO A 407 -14.74 28.35 13.18
CA PRO A 407 -14.48 28.19 14.62
C PRO A 407 -14.20 29.52 15.35
N CYS A 408 -13.75 30.55 14.64
CA CYS A 408 -13.50 31.88 15.20
C CYS A 408 -14.75 32.74 15.36
N LEU A 409 -15.90 32.31 14.83
CA LEU A 409 -17.15 33.06 14.93
C LEU A 409 -17.70 33.00 16.36
N PRO A 410 -18.21 34.12 16.91
CA PRO A 410 -18.83 34.18 18.22
C PRO A 410 -20.26 33.61 18.19
N VAL A 411 -20.39 32.35 17.75
CA VAL A 411 -21.66 31.62 17.67
C VAL A 411 -21.56 30.31 18.47
N PRO A 412 -22.67 29.78 18.99
CA PRO A 412 -22.70 28.48 19.66
C PRO A 412 -22.05 27.36 18.85
N LYS A 413 -21.41 26.40 19.54
CA LYS A 413 -20.72 25.26 18.90
C LYS A 413 -21.63 24.48 17.95
N THR A 414 -22.89 24.27 18.32
CA THR A 414 -23.89 23.59 17.47
C THR A 414 -24.08 24.29 16.12
N LEU A 415 -24.09 25.62 16.10
CA LEU A 415 -24.15 26.38 14.84
C LEU A 415 -22.83 26.35 14.08
N GLN A 416 -21.68 26.30 14.76
CA GLN A 416 -20.39 26.11 14.10
C GLN A 416 -20.35 24.76 13.37
N GLN A 417 -20.81 23.70 14.02
CA GLN A 417 -20.92 22.34 13.49
C GLN A 417 -21.87 22.29 12.27
N TYR A 418 -23.04 22.92 12.37
CA TYR A 418 -23.96 23.07 11.25
C TYR A 418 -23.33 23.77 10.03
N LEU A 419 -22.57 24.85 10.28
CA LEU A 419 -21.84 25.58 9.22
C LEU A 419 -20.72 24.74 8.61
N LEU A 420 -20.12 23.82 9.36
CA LEU A 420 -19.09 22.86 8.94
C LEU A 420 -19.66 21.59 8.30
N LEU A 421 -20.97 21.54 8.01
CA LEU A 421 -21.65 20.39 7.38
C LEU A 421 -21.54 19.10 8.22
N GLU A 422 -21.64 19.18 9.54
CA GLU A 422 -21.86 17.95 10.32
C GLU A 422 -23.23 17.33 9.99
N PRO A 423 -23.33 15.99 9.87
CA PRO A 423 -24.58 15.32 9.54
C PRO A 423 -25.52 15.29 10.75
N GLU A 424 -26.75 15.80 10.58
CA GLU A 424 -27.82 15.78 11.57
C GLU A 424 -28.87 14.68 11.30
N GLY A 425 -28.78 14.01 10.14
CA GLY A 425 -29.66 12.91 9.74
C GLY A 425 -30.87 13.34 8.91
N TYR A 426 -30.94 14.60 8.49
CA TYR A 426 -32.01 15.14 7.65
C TYR A 426 -31.49 16.29 6.78
N ILE A 427 -32.24 16.65 5.74
CA ILE A 427 -31.89 17.72 4.81
C ILE A 427 -32.85 18.90 4.99
N ASP A 428 -32.36 19.98 5.58
CA ASP A 428 -33.02 21.29 5.80
C ASP A 428 -33.33 22.08 4.52
#